data_AF-A0A074LS86-F1
#
_entry.id   AF-A0A074LS86-F1
#
_cell.length_a   1.000
_cell.length_b   1.000
_cell.length_c   1.000
_cell.angle_alpha   90.00
_cell.angle_beta   90.00
_cell.angle_gamma   90.00
#
_symmetry.space_group_name_H-M   'P 1'
#
loop_
_entity.id
_entity.type
_entity.pdbx_description
1 polymer ?
#
loop_
_entity_poly.entity_id
_entity_poly.type
_entity_poly.pdbx_seq_one_letter_code
_entity_poly.pdbx_strand_id
1 'polypeptide(L)'
;MISYDVRCFFCRSMFSVLEGTPQYKLVKRNMDGRHCCDDCRKLIEQDAQRESGMTPELFAALEQLELEERLSKYDDMKDILKIHKESKDPGHSSDHPSASAPTNVQ
;
A
#
# COMPACT_ATOMS: atom_id res chain seq x y z
N MET A 1 20.17 15.23 13.71
CA MET A 1 19.24 15.26 12.57
C MET A 1 19.83 14.37 11.49
N ILE A 2 19.13 13.32 11.06
CA ILE A 2 19.63 12.40 10.04
C ILE A 2 19.15 12.88 8.66
N SER A 3 20.06 12.98 7.70
CA SER A 3 19.75 13.33 6.31
C SER A 3 20.62 12.53 5.35
N TYR A 4 20.17 12.41 4.10
CA TYR A 4 20.97 11.89 3.00
C TYR A 4 21.15 12.96 1.94
N ASP A 5 22.35 13.09 1.39
CA ASP A 5 22.58 13.91 0.20
C ASP A 5 22.54 13.01 -1.03
N VAL A 6 21.62 13.33 -1.95
CA VAL A 6 21.30 12.51 -3.11
C VAL A 6 21.45 13.36 -4.37
N ARG A 7 21.90 12.73 -5.45
CA ARG A 7 21.98 13.40 -6.76
C ARG A 7 20.62 13.36 -7.45
N CYS A 8 20.12 14.53 -7.86
CA CYS A 8 18.92 14.61 -8.69
C CYS A 8 19.18 13.99 -10.07
N PHE A 9 18.25 13.15 -10.52
CA PHE A 9 18.33 12.48 -11.82
C PHE A 9 18.27 13.47 -13.01
N PHE A 10 17.52 14.56 -12.86
CA PHE A 10 17.28 15.53 -13.94
C PHE A 10 18.36 16.60 -14.03
N CYS A 11 18.52 17.41 -12.98
CA CYS A 11 19.48 18.52 -12.97
C CYS A 11 20.89 18.12 -12.51
N ARG A 12 21.10 16.87 -12.09
CA ARG A 12 22.38 16.32 -11.59
C ARG A 12 22.96 17.03 -10.36
N SER A 13 22.21 17.95 -9.76
CA SER A 13 22.60 18.67 -8.55
C SER A 13 22.34 17.81 -7.31
N MET A 14 23.14 18.03 -6.26
CA MET A 14 22.94 17.37 -4.96
C MET A 14 21.80 18.07 -4.20
N PHE A 15 20.94 17.29 -3.56
CA PHE A 15 19.90 17.80 -2.67
C PHE A 15 19.81 16.93 -1.41
N SER A 16 19.43 17.55 -0.29
CA SER A 16 19.37 16.87 1.01
C SER A 16 17.95 16.41 1.31
N VAL A 17 17.78 15.15 1.68
CA VAL A 17 16.50 14.59 2.16
C VAL A 17 16.54 14.38 3.66
N LEU A 18 15.57 14.99 4.36
CA LEU A 18 15.49 14.96 5.81
C LEU A 18 14.67 13.76 6.30
N GLU A 19 15.13 13.15 7.40
CA GLU A 19 14.38 12.10 8.09
C GLU A 19 12.96 12.55 8.45
N GLY A 20 12.00 11.64 8.24
CA GLY A 20 10.56 11.90 8.44
C GLY A 20 9.81 12.24 7.14
N THR A 21 10.51 12.65 6.08
CA THR A 21 9.87 12.94 4.78
C THR A 21 9.56 11.64 3.99
N PRO A 22 8.55 11.66 3.10
CA PRO A 22 8.31 10.57 2.16
C PRO A 22 9.52 10.29 1.25
N GLN A 23 10.17 11.35 0.74
CA GLN A 23 11.40 11.22 -0.06
C GLN A 23 12.50 10.47 0.70
N TYR A 24 12.71 10.74 1.98
CA TYR A 24 13.70 10.02 2.79
C TYR A 24 13.41 8.51 2.86
N LYS A 25 12.15 8.10 2.99
CA LYS A 25 11.77 6.68 2.98
C LYS A 25 12.09 6.01 1.63
N LEU A 26 11.85 6.73 0.52
CA LEU A 26 12.16 6.24 -0.82
C LEU A 26 13.66 6.10 -1.06
N VAL A 27 14.44 7.13 -0.70
CA VAL A 27 15.91 7.12 -0.77
C VAL A 27 16.49 6.00 0.10
N LYS A 28 16.03 5.87 1.35
CA LYS A 28 16.49 4.82 2.26
C LYS A 28 16.19 3.41 1.75
N ARG A 29 15.07 3.23 1.02
CA ARG A 29 14.69 1.92 0.44
C ARG A 29 15.51 1.57 -0.81
N ASN A 30 15.91 2.56 -1.60
CA ASN A 30 16.72 2.36 -2.81
C ASN A 30 17.61 3.59 -3.06
N MET A 31 18.80 3.62 -2.47
CA MET A 31 19.69 4.79 -2.51
C MET A 31 20.20 5.10 -3.93
N ASP A 32 20.43 4.05 -4.74
CA ASP A 32 20.89 4.15 -6.13
C ASP A 32 19.72 4.38 -7.12
N GLY A 33 18.51 4.57 -6.61
CA GLY A 33 17.32 4.87 -7.42
C GLY A 33 17.40 6.22 -8.14
N ARG A 34 16.48 6.43 -9.08
CA ARG A 34 16.29 7.73 -9.73
C ARG A 34 15.49 8.66 -8.81
N HIS A 35 16.20 9.52 -8.09
CA HIS A 35 15.60 10.51 -7.20
C HIS A 35 15.53 11.88 -7.86
N CYS A 36 14.51 12.67 -7.52
CA CYS A 36 14.28 14.00 -8.10
C CYS A 36 14.26 15.04 -6.98
N CYS A 37 14.93 16.18 -7.17
CA CYS A 37 14.81 17.31 -6.26
C CYS A 37 13.44 18.01 -6.43
N ASP A 38 13.02 18.77 -5.41
CA ASP A 38 11.71 19.41 -5.41
C ASP A 38 11.54 20.43 -6.54
N ASP A 39 12.61 21.11 -6.97
CA ASP A 39 12.56 22.07 -8.08
C ASP A 39 12.27 21.38 -9.42
N CYS A 40 13.01 20.31 -9.72
CA CYS A 40 12.75 19.52 -10.93
C CYS A 40 11.37 18.86 -10.87
N ARG A 41 10.94 18.39 -9.70
CA ARG A 41 9.60 17.82 -9.52
C ARG A 41 8.51 18.84 -9.86
N LYS A 42 8.59 20.05 -9.29
CA LYS A 42 7.62 21.13 -9.58
C LYS A 42 7.61 21.51 -11.05
N LEU A 43 8.77 21.57 -11.69
CA LEU A 43 8.86 21.89 -13.12
C LEU A 43 8.18 20.81 -13.97
N ILE A 44 8.42 19.54 -13.67
CA ILE A 44 7.78 18.40 -14.35
C ILE A 44 6.26 18.44 -14.15
N GLU A 45 5.80 18.70 -12.92
CA GLU A 45 4.37 18.82 -12.62
C GLU A 45 3.72 19.99 -13.39
N GLN A 46 4.40 21.14 -13.49
CA GLN A 46 3.92 22.30 -14.24
C GLN A 46 3.89 22.06 -15.76
N ASP A 47 4.92 21.44 -16.31
CA ASP A 47 4.97 21.13 -17.74
C ASP A 47 3.91 20.07 -18.10
N ALA A 48 3.70 19.07 -17.23
CA ALA A 48 2.62 18.09 -17.41
C ALA A 48 1.23 18.74 -17.37
N GLN A 49 1.00 19.70 -16.48
CA GLN A 49 -0.24 20.48 -16.45
C GLN A 49 -0.43 21.32 -17.73
N ARG A 50 0.64 22.00 -18.17
CA ARG A 50 0.61 22.80 -19.40
C ARG A 50 0.31 21.96 -20.64
N GLU A 51 0.91 20.78 -20.73
CA GLU A 51 0.79 19.89 -21.88
C GLU A 51 -0.54 19.14 -21.92
N SER A 52 -1.04 18.69 -20.77
CA SER A 52 -2.34 18.01 -20.66
C SER A 52 -3.53 18.96 -20.79
N GLY A 53 -3.33 20.25 -20.57
CA GLY A 53 -4.39 21.25 -20.47
C GLY A 53 -5.32 21.04 -19.26
N MET A 54 -4.95 20.14 -18.35
CA MET A 54 -5.73 19.81 -17.16
C MET A 54 -5.35 20.73 -16.01
N THR A 55 -6.36 21.23 -15.29
CA THR A 55 -6.12 22.01 -14.08
C THR A 55 -5.71 21.10 -12.91
N PRO A 56 -5.00 21.63 -11.89
CA PRO A 56 -4.67 20.87 -10.69
C PRO A 56 -5.90 20.24 -10.02
N GLU A 57 -7.04 20.93 -10.04
CA GLU A 57 -8.31 20.46 -9.49
C GLU A 57 -8.83 19.24 -10.25
N LEU A 58 -8.69 19.25 -11.58
CA LEU A 58 -9.11 18.12 -12.41
C LEU A 58 -8.21 16.90 -12.18
N PHE A 59 -6.90 17.10 -12.03
CA PHE A 59 -5.98 16.02 -11.70
C PHE A 59 -6.31 15.40 -10.33
N ALA A 60 -6.57 16.22 -9.32
CA ALA A 60 -6.98 15.76 -8.00
C ALA A 60 -8.33 15.01 -8.03
N ALA A 61 -9.30 15.49 -8.82
CA ALA A 61 -10.59 14.83 -9.00
C ALA A 61 -10.44 13.47 -9.69
N LEU A 62 -9.55 13.34 -10.69
CA LEU A 62 -9.27 12.06 -11.35
C LEU A 62 -8.63 11.06 -10.38
N GLU A 63 -7.68 11.49 -9.56
CA GLU A 63 -7.05 10.64 -8.54
C GLU A 63 -8.07 10.16 -7.49
N GLN A 64 -9.02 11.03 -7.10
CA GLN A 64 -10.12 10.64 -6.20
C GLN A 64 -11.04 9.60 -6.82
N LEU A 65 -11.45 9.78 -8.09
CA LEU A 65 -12.32 8.83 -8.78
C LEU A 65 -11.65 7.45 -8.92
N GLU A 66 -10.37 7.41 -9.27
CA GLU A 66 -9.62 6.14 -9.34
C GLU A 66 -9.56 5.44 -7.97
N LEU A 67 -9.38 6.22 -6.89
CA LEU A 67 -9.37 5.68 -5.53
C LEU A 67 -10.73 5.12 -5.13
N GLU A 68 -11.82 5.82 -5.44
CA GLU A 68 -13.20 5.40 -5.16
C GLU A 68 -13.55 4.10 -5.89
N GLU A 69 -13.21 4.00 -7.18
CA GLU A 69 -13.41 2.77 -7.95
C GLU A 69 -12.67 1.59 -7.30
N ARG A 70 -11.44 1.83 -6.85
CA ARG A 70 -10.60 0.81 -6.23
C ARG A 70 -11.10 0.38 -4.85
N LEU A 71 -11.70 1.30 -4.09
CA LEU A 71 -12.33 1.00 -2.80
C LEU A 71 -13.62 0.19 -2.98
N SER A 72 -14.46 0.56 -3.95
CA SER A 72 -15.67 -0.19 -4.28
C SER A 72 -15.35 -1.66 -4.60
N LYS A 73 -14.33 -1.91 -5.43
CA LYS A 73 -13.86 -3.27 -5.74
C LYS A 73 -13.38 -4.05 -4.51
N TYR A 74 -12.78 -3.37 -3.53
CA TYR A 74 -12.36 -4.00 -2.28
C TYR A 74 -13.55 -4.41 -1.42
N ASP A 75 -14.58 -3.57 -1.33
CA ASP A 75 -15.81 -3.88 -0.58
C ASP A 75 -16.55 -5.07 -1.20
N ASP A 76 -16.70 -5.10 -2.54
CA ASP A 76 -17.25 -6.24 -3.27
C ASP A 76 -16.49 -7.54 -2.96
N MET A 77 -15.16 -7.50 -3.01
CA MET A 77 -14.30 -8.64 -2.71
C MET A 77 -14.43 -9.11 -1.25
N LYS A 78 -14.55 -8.17 -0.31
CA LYS A 78 -14.68 -8.46 1.12
C LYS A 78 -16.01 -9.13 1.44
N ASP A 79 -17.08 -8.74 0.77
CA ASP A 79 -18.40 -9.35 0.96
C ASP A 79 -18.43 -10.77 0.36
N ILE A 80 -17.76 -11.03 -0.75
CA ILE A 80 -17.54 -12.40 -1.27
C ILE A 80 -16.80 -13.28 -0.25
N LEU A 81 -15.80 -12.72 0.44
CA LEU A 81 -15.04 -13.44 1.47
C LEU A 81 -15.87 -13.73 2.73
N LYS A 82 -16.82 -12.86 3.09
CA LYS A 82 -17.76 -13.12 4.21
C LYS A 82 -18.71 -14.28 3.88
N ILE A 83 -19.29 -14.28 2.68
CA ILE A 83 -20.25 -15.31 2.24
C ILE A 83 -19.60 -16.71 2.29
N HIS A 84 -18.34 -16.83 1.86
CA HIS A 84 -17.59 -18.09 1.96
C HIS A 84 -17.29 -18.53 3.40
N LYS A 85 -17.21 -17.59 4.35
CA LYS A 85 -16.93 -17.88 5.76
C LYS A 85 -18.17 -18.42 6.48
N GLU A 86 -19.35 -17.89 6.18
CA GLU A 86 -20.63 -18.32 6.77
C GLU A 86 -21.13 -19.68 6.25
N SER A 87 -20.61 -20.14 5.10
CA SER A 87 -20.98 -21.42 4.49
C SER A 87 -20.21 -22.63 5.07
N LYS A 88 -19.28 -22.44 6.02
CA LYS A 88 -18.33 -23.47 6.50
C LYS A 88 -18.58 -23.95 7.95
N ASP A 89 -19.76 -23.72 8.51
CA ASP A 89 -20.16 -24.30 9.80
C ASP A 89 -21.35 -25.29 9.65
N PRO A 90 -21.12 -26.57 9.27
CA PRO A 90 -22.03 -27.64 9.64
C PRO A 90 -21.65 -28.16 11.03
N GLY A 91 -22.57 -28.01 11.98
CA GLY A 91 -22.38 -28.37 13.39
C GLY A 91 -21.88 -29.80 13.62
N HIS A 92 -20.93 -29.94 14.55
CA HIS A 92 -20.43 -31.22 15.02
C HIS A 92 -21.04 -31.52 16.40
N SER A 93 -22.10 -32.32 16.43
CA SER A 93 -22.63 -32.94 17.65
C SER A 93 -21.78 -34.17 17.99
N SER A 94 -21.01 -34.10 19.08
CA SER A 94 -20.21 -35.21 19.60
C SER A 94 -20.96 -35.90 20.75
N ASP A 95 -21.67 -36.97 20.45
CA ASP A 95 -22.09 -37.96 21.45
C ASP A 95 -21.03 -39.07 21.51
N HIS A 96 -20.31 -39.16 22.63
CA HIS A 96 -19.45 -40.29 22.98
C HIS A 96 -19.92 -40.89 24.31
N PRO A 97 -20.35 -42.17 24.37
CA PRO A 97 -20.55 -42.83 25.64
C PRO A 97 -19.21 -43.28 26.24
N SER A 98 -19.10 -43.07 27.54
CA SER A 98 -18.01 -43.48 28.43
C SER A 98 -17.98 -45.00 28.68
N ALA A 99 -16.83 -45.46 29.20
CA ALA A 99 -16.55 -46.70 29.98
C ALA A 99 -15.55 -47.65 29.28
N SER A 100 -14.54 -48.26 29.93
CA SER A 100 -14.00 -48.19 31.29
C SER A 100 -12.75 -49.10 31.39
N ALA A 101 -11.72 -48.63 32.10
CA ALA A 101 -10.75 -49.33 32.96
C ALA A 101 -9.86 -50.51 32.46
N PRO A 102 -8.68 -50.75 33.11
CA PRO A 102 -7.54 -51.47 32.56
C PRO A 102 -7.28 -52.85 33.20
N THR A 103 -6.51 -53.71 32.55
CA THR A 103 -5.83 -54.83 33.23
C THR A 103 -4.42 -55.05 32.68
N ASN A 104 -3.46 -54.89 33.59
CA ASN A 104 -2.06 -55.28 33.49
C ASN A 104 -1.95 -56.73 34.00
N VAL A 105 -1.24 -57.62 33.30
CA VAL A 105 -0.76 -58.89 33.85
C VAL A 105 0.60 -59.22 33.22
N GLN A 106 1.61 -59.37 34.09
CA GLN A 106 2.86 -60.10 33.86
C GLN A 106 2.62 -61.60 33.98
#